data_AF-D5ALW9-F1
#
_entry.id   AF-D5ALW9-F1
#
_cell.length_a   1.000
_cell.length_b   1.000
_cell.length_c   1.000
_cell.angle_alpha   90.00
_cell.angle_beta   90.00
_cell.angle_gamma   90.00
#
_symmetry.space_group_name_H-M   'P 1'
#
loop_
_entity.id
_entity.type
_entity.pdbx_description
1 polymer ?
#
loop_
_entity_poly.entity_id
_entity_poly.type
_entity_poly.pdbx_seq_one_letter_code
_entity_poly.pdbx_strand_id
1 'polypeptide(L)' 'MREDAPKELPPAAIRALAEAEERRKAAKAAELPKEFGGRDGPEPVRFGDWEKKGIAIDF' A
#
# COMPACT_ATOMS: atom_id res chain seq x y z
N MET A 1 11.34 10.96 7.04
CA MET A 1 11.80 10.60 5.68
C MET A 1 12.55 9.29 5.86
N ARG A 2 11.98 8.14 5.46
CA ARG A 2 12.72 6.88 5.60
C ARG A 2 13.80 6.89 4.54
N GLU A 3 15.05 6.88 4.97
CA GLU A 3 16.22 6.91 4.11
C GLU A 3 16.26 5.66 3.24
N ASP A 4 16.12 5.89 1.93
CA ASP A 4 16.52 4.98 0.87
C ASP A 4 17.97 4.50 1.10
N ALA A 5 18.14 3.22 1.43
CA ALA A 5 19.42 2.55 1.28
C ALA A 5 19.31 1.49 0.16
N PRO A 6 20.23 1.48 -0.81
CA PRO A 6 20.05 0.84 -2.10
C PRO A 6 20.19 -0.67 -1.94
N LYS A 7 19.10 -1.42 -2.06
CA LYS A 7 19.21 -2.86 -2.27
C LYS A 7 19.19 -3.04 -3.78
N GLU A 8 20.35 -3.25 -4.40
CA GLU A 8 20.41 -3.79 -5.74
C GLU A 8 19.44 -4.98 -5.80
N LEU A 9 18.28 -4.75 -6.42
CA LEU A 9 17.23 -5.73 -6.41
C LEU A 9 17.74 -6.93 -7.21
N PRO A 10 17.60 -8.15 -6.69
CA PRO A 10 17.98 -9.32 -7.48
C PRO A 10 17.20 -9.27 -8.80
N PRO A 11 17.76 -9.78 -9.92
CA PRO A 11 17.13 -9.67 -11.22
C PRO A 11 15.70 -10.26 -11.24
N ALA A 12 15.41 -11.23 -10.37
CA ALA A 12 14.07 -11.75 -10.14
C ALA A 12 13.09 -10.71 -9.57
N ALA A 13 13.53 -9.87 -8.62
CA ALA A 13 12.69 -8.82 -8.03
C ALA A 13 12.42 -7.70 -9.05
N ILE A 14 13.39 -7.35 -9.89
CA ILE A 14 13.18 -6.37 -10.97
C ILE A 14 12.12 -6.88 -11.96
N ARG A 15 12.21 -8.15 -12.38
CA ARG A 15 11.20 -8.77 -13.26
C ARG A 15 9.82 -8.81 -12.62
N ALA A 16 9.74 -9.18 -11.34
CA ALA A 16 8.47 -9.21 -10.62
C ALA A 16 7.81 -7.83 -10.51
N LEU A 17 8.60 -6.78 -10.29
CA LEU A 17 8.10 -5.40 -10.27
C LEU A 17 7.64 -4.94 -11.65
N ALA A 18 8.40 -5.25 -12.70
CA ALA A 18 8.04 -4.92 -14.08
C ALA A 18 6.72 -5.59 -14.49
N GLU A 19 6.56 -6.89 -14.21
CA GLU A 19 5.32 -7.62 -14.49
C GLU A 19 4.14 -7.08 -13.67
N ALA A 20 4.35 -6.76 -12.38
CA ALA A 20 3.32 -6.14 -11.56
C ALA A 20 2.90 -4.76 -12.10
N GLU A 21 3.86 -3.98 -12.62
CA GLU A 21 3.58 -2.69 -13.25
C GLU A 21 2.82 -2.82 -14.57
N GLU A 22 3.20 -3.78 -15.42
CA GLU A 22 2.46 -4.11 -16.64
C GLU A 22 1.02 -4.54 -16.33
N ARG A 23 0.82 -5.37 -15.30
CA ARG A 23 -0.53 -5.74 -14.83
C ARG A 23 -1.32 -4.55 -14.33
N ARG A 24 -0.70 -3.61 -13.58
CA ARG A 24 -1.36 -2.38 -13.12
C ARG A 24 -1.72 -1.46 -14.29
N LYS A 25 -0.88 -1.37 -15.32
CA LYS A 25 -1.13 -0.56 -16.53
C LYS A 25 -2.22 -1.18 -17.41
N ALA A 26 -2.28 -2.51 -17.49
CA ALA A 26 -3.30 -3.23 -18.25
C ALA A 26 -4.64 -3.31 -17.51
N ALA A 27 -4.63 -3.27 -16.18
CA ALA A 27 -5.84 -3.19 -15.39
C ALA A 27 -6.52 -1.83 -15.60
N LYS A 28 -7.77 -1.83 -16.06
CA LYS A 28 -8.60 -0.63 -15.99
C LYS A 28 -8.78 -0.26 -14.52
N ALA A 29 -8.54 1.00 -14.19
CA ALA A 29 -8.91 1.53 -12.88
C ALA A 29 -10.41 1.28 -12.70
N ALA A 30 -10.77 0.46 -11.72
CA ALA A 30 -12.15 0.37 -11.30
C ALA A 30 -12.53 1.73 -10.71
N GLU A 31 -13.53 2.39 -11.30
CA GLU A 31 -14.16 3.57 -10.69
C GLU A 31 -14.95 3.11 -9.47
N LEU A 32 -14.22 2.84 -8.39
CA LEU A 32 -14.80 2.60 -7.09
C LEU A 32 -15.24 3.97 -6.53
N PRO A 33 -16.46 4.07 -5.97
CA PRO A 33 -16.86 5.29 -5.31
C PRO A 33 -15.85 5.61 -4.22
N LYS A 34 -15.48 6.89 -4.10
CA LYS A 34 -14.55 7.33 -3.08
C LYS A 34 -15.16 7.01 -1.72
N GLU A 35 -14.46 6.23 -0.92
CA GLU A 35 -14.84 6.00 0.47
C GLU A 35 -14.61 7.30 1.25
N PHE A 36 -15.68 7.83 1.84
CA PHE A 36 -15.64 9.03 2.67
C PHE A 36 -15.76 8.64 4.14
N GLY A 37 -14.91 9.20 5.00
CA GLY A 37 -14.92 8.90 6.44
C GLY A 37 -14.09 7.69 6.87
N GLY A 38 -13.54 6.93 5.91
CA GLY A 38 -12.52 5.90 6.18
C GLY A 38 -11.15 6.52 6.44
N ARG A 39 -10.32 5.85 7.26
CA ARG A 39 -8.91 6.22 7.43
C ARG A 39 -8.16 5.86 6.14
N ASP A 40 -7.33 6.78 5.65
CA ASP A 40 -6.45 6.49 4.51
C ASP A 40 -5.53 5.30 4.84
N GLY A 41 -5.41 4.37 3.90
CA GLY A 41 -4.53 3.21 4.02
C GLY A 41 -5.27 1.89 4.31
N PRO A 42 -4.51 0.79 4.42
CA PRO A 42 -5.10 -0.53 4.58
C PRO A 42 -5.80 -0.68 5.95
N GLU A 43 -6.86 -1.50 5.97
CA GLU A 43 -7.76 -1.63 7.12
C GLU A 43 -7.01 -1.91 8.44
N PRO A 44 -7.19 -1.10 9.50
CA PRO A 44 -6.46 -1.26 10.76
C PRO A 44 -6.62 -2.65 11.39
N VAL A 45 -7.79 -3.26 11.24
CA VAL A 45 -8.10 -4.62 11.71
C VAL A 45 -7.17 -5.67 11.10
N ARG A 46 -6.74 -5.49 9.85
CA ARG A 46 -5.86 -6.45 9.16
C ARG A 46 -4.38 -6.29 9.51
N PHE A 47 -3.97 -5.12 10.00
CA PHE A 47 -2.55 -4.78 10.19
C PHE A 47 -2.18 -4.41 11.63
N GLY A 48 -3.13 -4.51 12.57
CA GLY A 48 -2.89 -4.27 14.00
C GLY A 48 -2.63 -2.79 14.36
N ASP A 49 -2.86 -1.87 13.43
CA ASP A 49 -2.61 -0.44 13.62
C ASP A 49 -3.85 0.25 14.18
N TRP A 50 -4.16 -0.04 15.45
CA TRP A 50 -5.25 0.57 16.21
C TRP A 50 -4.87 1.90 16.87
N GLU A 51 -3.64 2.37 16.62
CA GLU A 51 -3.11 3.57 17.25
C GLU A 51 -3.10 4.75 16.28
N LYS A 52 -3.64 5.89 16.73
CA LYS A 52 -3.46 7.17 16.04
C LYS A 52 -2.91 8.18 17.04
N LYS A 53 -1.68 8.66 16.80
CA LYS A 53 -0.95 9.57 17.70
C LYS A 53 -0.76 9.00 19.12
N GLY A 54 -0.56 7.68 19.24
CA GLY A 54 -0.32 7.01 20.53
C GLY A 54 -1.57 6.80 21.39
N ILE A 55 -2.76 6.99 20.80
CA ILE A 55 -4.04 6.68 21.44
C ILE A 55 -4.63 5.48 20.71
N ALA A 56 -5.00 4.45 21.45
CA ALA A 56 -5.80 3.35 20.94
C ALA A 56 -7.20 3.89 20.60
N ILE A 57 -7.59 3.81 19.33
CA ILE A 57 -8.87 4.29 18.84
C ILE A 57 -9.66 3.11 18.29
N ASP A 58 -10.86 2.92 18.80
CA ASP A 58 -11.87 2.03 18.25
C ASP A 58 -12.96 2.92 17.61
N PHE A 59 -13.19 2.73 16.31
CA PHE A 59 -14.12 3.44 15.40
C PHE A 59 -14.12 4.99 15.39
#